data_AF-A0AAD5TTE5-F1
#
_entry.id   AF-A0AAD5TTE5-F1
#
_cell.length_a   1.000
_cell.length_b   1.000
_cell.length_c   1.000
_cell.angle_alpha   90.00
_cell.angle_beta   90.00
_cell.angle_gamma   90.00
#
_symmetry.space_group_name_H-M   'P 1'
#
loop_
_entity.id
_entity.type
_entity.pdbx_description
1 polymer ?
#
loop_
_entity_poly.entity_id
_entity_poly.type
_entity_poly.pdbx_seq_one_letter_code
_entity_poly.pdbx_strand_id
1 'polypeptide(L)'
;MFFLRKYSSGKSKYPALLIDPAIEKWYHMKENTHAYFKFNRRTITYSVMLTLVVPGLIFLGCYKWHHALDFTGLGRGESPLVAEQRKRRLLERSEQ
;
A
#
# COMPACT_ATOMS: atom_id res chain seq x y z
N MET A 1 -48.24 -0.95 -5.86
CA MET A 1 -48.09 0.52 -5.88
C MET A 1 -46.86 0.85 -6.72
N PHE A 2 -47.04 1.18 -8.00
CA PHE A 2 -45.95 1.43 -8.95
C PHE A 2 -45.35 2.83 -8.71
N PHE A 3 -44.08 2.88 -8.34
CA PHE A 3 -43.33 4.12 -8.12
C PHE A 3 -43.06 4.80 -9.48
N LEU A 4 -43.75 5.91 -9.73
CA LEU A 4 -43.66 6.67 -10.98
C LEU A 4 -42.27 7.32 -11.11
N ARG A 5 -41.54 6.93 -12.16
CA ARG A 5 -40.18 7.38 -12.49
C ARG A 5 -40.23 8.74 -13.16
N LYS A 6 -39.71 9.77 -12.50
CA LYS A 6 -39.60 11.13 -13.05
C LYS A 6 -38.35 11.23 -13.92
N TYR A 7 -38.54 11.35 -15.23
CA TYR A 7 -37.46 11.62 -16.18
C TYR A 7 -37.29 13.13 -16.34
N SER A 8 -36.09 13.65 -16.08
CA SER A 8 -35.72 15.02 -16.47
C SER A 8 -35.38 15.02 -17.96
N SER A 9 -36.34 15.46 -18.79
CA SER A 9 -36.18 15.57 -20.24
C SER A 9 -35.56 16.92 -20.60
N GLY A 10 -34.23 16.99 -20.61
CA GLY A 10 -33.51 17.97 -21.42
C GLY A 10 -33.45 17.46 -22.87
N LYS A 11 -33.66 18.34 -23.85
CA LYS A 11 -33.65 18.00 -25.29
C LYS A 11 -32.24 17.54 -25.72
N SER A 12 -31.88 16.28 -25.52
CA SER A 12 -30.65 15.68 -26.03
C SER A 12 -30.98 14.56 -27.02
N LYS A 13 -30.06 14.30 -27.96
CA LYS A 13 -30.23 13.31 -29.05
C LYS A 13 -30.21 11.85 -28.56
N TYR A 14 -29.92 11.63 -27.27
CA TYR A 14 -29.79 10.32 -26.64
C TYR A 14 -30.91 10.12 -25.60
N PRO A 15 -31.34 8.87 -25.33
CA PRO A 15 -32.33 8.63 -24.29
C PRO A 15 -31.85 9.19 -22.95
N ALA A 16 -32.75 9.85 -22.21
CA ALA A 16 -32.45 10.39 -20.90
C ALA A 16 -31.88 9.28 -19.99
N LEU A 17 -30.77 9.57 -19.33
CA LEU A 17 -30.06 8.60 -18.48
C LEU A 17 -31.03 8.10 -17.41
N LEU A 18 -31.12 6.78 -17.29
CA LEU A 18 -31.96 6.11 -16.30
C LEU A 18 -31.34 6.29 -14.92
N ILE A 19 -31.66 7.42 -14.29
CA ILE A 19 -31.24 7.72 -12.93
C ILE A 19 -31.88 6.70 -11.99
N ASP A 20 -31.05 5.98 -11.24
CA ASP A 20 -31.46 5.13 -10.12
C ASP A 20 -31.15 5.86 -8.82
N PRO A 21 -32.17 6.20 -8.00
CA PRO A 21 -31.95 6.90 -6.74
C PRO A 21 -31.06 6.12 -5.76
N ALA A 22 -30.97 4.78 -5.87
CA ALA A 22 -30.08 3.99 -5.02
C ALA A 22 -28.60 4.23 -5.37
N ILE A 23 -28.27 4.30 -6.65
CA ILE A 23 -26.91 4.51 -7.15
C ILE A 23 -26.44 5.94 -6.82
N GLU A 24 -27.30 6.93 -7.02
CA GLU A 24 -26.98 8.33 -6.67
C GLU A 24 -26.69 8.49 -5.18
N LYS A 25 -27.51 7.88 -4.31
CA LYS A 25 -27.28 7.90 -2.85
C LYS A 25 -25.95 7.23 -2.47
N TRP A 26 -25.62 6.10 -3.08
CA TRP A 26 -24.33 5.44 -2.83
C TRP A 26 -23.15 6.29 -3.29
N TYR A 27 -23.28 6.95 -4.46
CA TYR A 27 -22.26 7.87 -4.96
C TYR A 27 -22.06 9.05 -4.00
N HIS A 28 -23.16 9.70 -3.59
CA HIS A 28 -23.13 10.79 -2.61
C HIS A 28 -22.55 10.38 -1.26
N MET A 29 -22.83 9.16 -0.79
CA MET A 29 -22.26 8.65 0.46
C MET A 29 -20.74 8.56 0.39
N LYS A 30 -20.19 8.04 -0.72
CA LYS A 30 -18.73 7.92 -0.90
C LYS A 30 -18.06 9.29 -0.99
N GLU A 31 -18.62 10.18 -1.79
CA GLU A 31 -18.06 11.52 -2.02
C GLU A 31 -18.02 12.35 -0.72
N ASN A 32 -19.08 12.24 0.10
CA ASN A 32 -19.19 12.97 1.36
C ASN A 32 -18.57 12.24 2.57
N THR A 33 -17.80 11.16 2.38
CA THR A 33 -17.21 10.39 3.48
C THR A 33 -16.37 11.27 4.42
N HIS A 34 -15.67 12.25 3.86
CA HIS A 34 -14.81 13.18 4.60
C HIS A 34 -15.60 14.07 5.57
N ALA A 35 -16.82 14.48 5.21
CA ALA A 35 -17.66 15.34 6.05
C ALA A 35 -18.19 14.61 7.30
N TYR A 36 -18.34 13.30 7.24
CA TYR A 36 -18.87 12.48 8.34
C TYR A 36 -17.79 11.67 9.07
N PHE A 37 -16.53 11.85 8.72
CA PHE A 37 -15.42 11.14 9.34
C PHE A 37 -15.25 11.55 10.81
N LYS A 38 -15.01 10.56 11.68
CA LYS A 38 -14.74 10.77 13.11
C LYS A 38 -13.56 9.91 13.57
N PHE A 39 -12.71 10.51 14.39
CA PHE A 39 -11.62 9.81 15.07
C PHE A 39 -12.18 8.96 16.21
N ASN A 40 -12.52 7.71 15.90
CA ASN A 40 -12.84 6.68 16.88
C ASN A 40 -11.58 5.89 17.23
N ARG A 41 -11.56 5.21 18.38
CA ARG A 41 -10.45 4.35 18.81
C ARG A 41 -10.04 3.35 17.73
N ARG A 42 -11.02 2.73 17.05
CA ARG A 42 -10.77 1.82 15.91
C ARG A 42 -10.07 2.50 14.75
N THR A 43 -10.58 3.66 14.33
CA THR A 43 -10.03 4.44 13.21
C THR A 43 -8.60 4.90 13.50
N ILE A 44 -8.35 5.38 14.72
CA ILE A 44 -7.02 5.80 15.17
C ILE A 44 -6.05 4.60 15.16
N THR A 45 -6.48 3.44 15.67
CA THR A 45 -5.64 2.24 15.63
C THR A 45 -5.26 1.87 14.20
N TYR A 46 -6.21 1.86 13.27
CA TYR A 46 -5.92 1.55 11.87
C TYR A 46 -5.04 2.62 11.21
N SER A 47 -5.29 3.90 11.47
CA SER A 47 -4.45 4.96 10.90
C SER A 47 -3.00 4.84 11.39
N VAL A 48 -2.78 4.65 12.69
CA VAL A 48 -1.45 4.50 13.28
C VAL A 48 -0.74 3.24 12.76
N MET A 49 -1.48 2.12 12.66
CA MET A 49 -0.91 0.88 12.13
C MET A 49 -0.43 1.05 10.70
N LEU A 50 -1.25 1.67 9.84
CA LEU A 50 -0.94 1.84 8.42
C LEU A 50 0.17 2.88 8.18
N THR A 51 0.16 4.00 8.91
CA THR A 51 1.08 5.12 8.61
C THR A 51 2.39 5.08 9.38
N LEU A 52 2.45 4.39 10.52
CA LEU A 52 3.65 4.35 11.36
C LEU A 52 4.17 2.92 11.52
N VAL A 53 3.32 1.99 11.95
CA VAL A 53 3.78 0.65 12.33
C VAL A 53 4.25 -0.15 11.11
N VAL A 54 3.43 -0.25 10.08
CA VAL A 54 3.78 -0.97 8.84
C VAL A 54 5.02 -0.39 8.18
N PRO A 55 5.10 0.90 7.83
CA PRO A 55 6.30 1.46 7.21
C PRO A 55 7.51 1.43 8.16
N GLY A 56 7.32 1.60 9.47
CA GLY A 56 8.40 1.49 10.46
C GLY A 56 9.00 0.09 10.53
N LEU A 57 8.18 -0.96 10.52
CA LEU A 57 8.67 -2.34 10.49
C LEU A 57 9.40 -2.66 9.19
N ILE A 58 8.86 -2.21 8.05
CA ILE A 58 9.52 -2.37 6.74
C ILE A 58 10.88 -1.68 6.75
N PHE A 59 10.94 -0.42 7.22
CA PHE A 59 12.19 0.33 7.30
C PHE A 59 13.22 -0.35 8.19
N LEU A 60 12.82 -0.82 9.38
CA LEU A 60 13.72 -1.55 10.28
C LEU A 60 14.23 -2.85 9.65
N GLY A 61 13.37 -3.58 8.94
CA GLY A 61 13.77 -4.75 8.15
C GLY A 61 14.81 -4.37 7.11
N CYS A 62 14.50 -3.41 6.25
CA CYS A 62 15.43 -2.95 5.21
C CYS A 62 16.76 -2.47 5.81
N TYR A 63 16.74 -1.69 6.88
CA TYR A 63 17.94 -1.17 7.52
C TYR A 63 18.86 -2.27 8.05
N LYS A 64 18.31 -3.33 8.67
CA LYS A 64 19.10 -4.46 9.17
C LYS A 64 19.74 -5.30 8.07
N TRP A 65 19.04 -5.44 6.94
CA TRP A 65 19.52 -6.23 5.80
C TRP A 65 20.30 -5.40 4.78
N HIS A 66 20.38 -4.08 5.00
CA HIS A 66 21.08 -3.16 4.11
C HIS A 66 22.56 -3.53 4.03
N HIS A 67 23.04 -3.84 2.82
CA HIS A 67 24.41 -4.32 2.53
C HIS A 67 24.85 -5.61 3.22
N ALA A 68 23.92 -6.38 3.81
CA ALA A 68 24.26 -7.69 4.38
C ALA A 68 24.52 -8.75 3.29
N LEU A 69 23.87 -8.59 2.14
CA LEU A 69 23.91 -9.51 1.02
C LEU A 69 24.57 -8.83 -0.18
N ASP A 70 25.62 -9.45 -0.69
CA ASP A 70 26.24 -9.08 -1.95
C ASP A 70 26.26 -10.33 -2.84
N PHE A 71 25.64 -10.22 -4.01
CA PHE A 71 25.55 -11.30 -5.00
C PHE A 71 26.54 -11.08 -6.15
N THR A 72 27.31 -10.00 -6.13
CA THR A 72 28.21 -9.66 -7.23
C THR A 72 29.41 -10.60 -7.24
N GLY A 73 29.62 -11.28 -8.37
CA GLY A 73 30.82 -12.10 -8.61
C GLY A 73 30.91 -13.41 -7.82
N LEU A 74 29.84 -13.90 -7.19
CA LEU A 74 29.90 -15.14 -6.39
C LEU A 74 30.05 -16.40 -7.25
N GLY A 75 31.02 -17.24 -6.86
CA GLY A 75 31.22 -18.58 -7.39
C GLY A 75 30.30 -19.63 -6.76
N ARG A 76 30.34 -20.85 -7.30
CA ARG A 76 29.52 -21.97 -6.79
C ARG A 76 30.04 -22.40 -5.41
N GLY A 77 29.18 -22.33 -4.40
CA GLY A 77 29.49 -22.72 -3.01
C GLY A 77 29.97 -21.58 -2.11
N GLU A 78 30.04 -20.36 -2.63
CA GLU A 78 30.39 -19.18 -1.84
C GLU A 78 29.18 -18.58 -1.11
N SER A 79 29.40 -18.00 0.06
CA SER A 79 28.34 -17.37 0.86
C SER A 79 28.06 -15.94 0.37
N PRO A 80 26.79 -15.54 0.16
CA PRO A 80 26.40 -14.17 -0.21
C PRO A 80 26.51 -13.16 0.94
N LEU A 81 26.85 -13.62 2.14
CA LEU A 81 26.98 -12.77 3.32
C LEU A 81 28.31 -12.01 3.27
N VAL A 82 28.23 -10.68 3.22
CA VAL A 82 29.39 -9.77 3.15
C VAL A 82 30.33 -9.95 4.35
N ALA A 83 29.78 -10.27 5.52
CA ALA A 83 30.56 -10.49 6.73
C ALA A 83 31.52 -11.70 6.62
N GLU A 84 31.05 -12.81 6.04
CA GLU A 84 31.86 -14.02 5.84
C GLU A 84 32.92 -13.80 4.78
N GLN A 85 32.57 -13.11 3.68
CA GLN A 85 33.54 -12.70 2.66
C GLN A 85 34.65 -11.80 3.23
N ARG A 86 34.30 -10.87 4.15
CA ARG A 86 35.29 -10.01 4.81
C ARG A 86 36.24 -10.82 5.69
N LYS A 87 35.74 -11.78 6.47
CA LYS A 87 36.58 -12.65 7.31
C LYS A 87 37.56 -13.48 6.47
N ARG A 88 37.10 -14.10 5.38
CA ARG A 88 37.94 -14.89 4.47
C ARG A 88 39.10 -14.06 3.91
N ARG A 89 38.82 -12.86 3.39
CA ARG A 89 39.85 -11.95 2.89
C ARG A 89 40.90 -11.57 3.94
N LEU A 90 40.50 -11.46 5.21
CA LEU A 90 41.44 -11.17 6.31
C LEU A 90 42.33 -12.37 6.62
N LEU A 91 41.77 -13.59 6.59
CA LEU A 91 42.54 -14.82 6.79
C LEU A 91 43.57 -15.01 5.66
N GLU A 92 43.16 -14.85 4.40
CA GLU A 92 44.05 -14.90 3.25
C GLU A 92 45.19 -13.87 3.35
N ARG A 93 44.90 -12.66 3.83
CA ARG A 93 45.90 -11.62 4.06
C ARG A 93 46.85 -11.93 5.22
N SER A 94 46.44 -12.74 6.20
CA SER A 94 47.29 -13.11 7.33
C SER A 94 48.24 -14.28 7.03
N GLU A 95 47.95 -15.05 5.98
CA GLU A 95 48.79 -16.16 5.53
C GLU A 95 49.89 -15.74 4.53
N GLN A 96 49.81 -14.51 4.01
CA GLN A 96 50.81 -13.88 3.12
C GLN A 96 51.85 -13.09 3.91
#